data_AF-A0A7R8ZI93-F1
#
_entry.id   AF-A0A7R8ZI93-F1
#
_cell.length_a   1.000
_cell.length_b   1.000
_cell.length_c   1.000
_cell.angle_alpha   90.00
_cell.angle_beta   90.00
_cell.angle_gamma   90.00
#
_symmetry.space_group_name_H-M   'P 1'
#
loop_
_entity.id
_entity.type
_entity.pdbx_description
1 polymer ?
#
loop_
_entity_poly.entity_id
_entity_poly.type
_entity_poly.pdbx_seq_one_letter_code
_entity_poly.pdbx_strand_id
1 'polypeptide(L)'
;MRSCFLLVFLAGAWGSPTPQNTGNFNPCVPSPCGRNTRCEVNAQGGAVCKCLDGFFPKPDTITGCDVQCRSDGECGRGQACINSRCTNPCERITCGRNAFCTLRGSSAVCECATGYRGNPYSSCEINIVGGGGGGIVDNTVQVLDSNTACLDILETLKYFAKKENVRGTTSVASRRFAGITIALILVLEPVESPGYFGNPTTGCRAECESDTDCASNLACRDLKCVNPCVGTCGENAECEVVNHQPNCRCPQDYLGNPFTRCYPECTTHQECPGHQACINLKCGDPCVGACGTNANCRVENHKAICSCPKGFTGHPFDFCRPFRPEEICIPNPCGVNAQCAPGKDNQGNDRAVCTCPEGYIGDPLRSCTRGECITNNECPDNRACVNYNCVDPCATKGCGINAQCLSTRHAAVCSCPEFYEGDPLTQCTRRPEGRKFGK
;
A
#
# COMPACT_ATOMS: atom_id res chain seq x y z
N MET A 1 -13.86 4.10 54.23
CA MET A 1 -14.91 3.45 53.41
C MET A 1 -14.27 2.81 52.19
N ARG A 2 -13.89 1.54 52.25
CA ARG A 2 -13.77 0.63 51.10
C ARG A 2 -13.88 -0.79 51.64
N SER A 3 -15.04 -1.42 51.45
CA SER A 3 -15.34 -2.76 51.92
C SER A 3 -14.77 -3.79 50.95
N CYS A 4 -13.95 -4.70 51.48
CA CYS A 4 -13.64 -5.99 50.85
C CYS A 4 -14.87 -6.89 50.96
N PHE A 5 -15.42 -7.34 49.84
CA PHE A 5 -16.34 -8.47 49.78
C PHE A 5 -15.63 -9.62 49.07
N LEU A 6 -15.26 -10.62 49.87
CA LEU A 6 -14.81 -11.93 49.41
C LEU A 6 -16.08 -12.76 49.15
N LEU A 7 -16.40 -13.02 47.88
CA LEU A 7 -17.48 -13.93 47.50
C LEU A 7 -16.90 -15.21 46.91
N VAL A 8 -17.07 -16.27 47.70
CA VAL A 8 -16.87 -17.68 47.38
C VAL A 8 -17.82 -18.05 46.23
N PHE A 9 -17.28 -18.50 45.10
CA PHE A 9 -18.08 -19.15 44.05
C PHE A 9 -17.86 -20.66 44.07
N LEU A 10 -18.98 -21.34 44.30
CA LEU A 10 -19.16 -22.78 44.29
C LEU A 10 -18.88 -23.37 42.91
N ALA A 11 -18.14 -24.47 42.88
CA ALA A 11 -17.95 -25.31 41.71
C ALA A 11 -19.27 -25.97 41.32
N GLY A 12 -19.97 -25.39 40.35
CA GLY A 12 -21.09 -26.00 39.65
C GLY A 12 -20.59 -26.74 38.41
N ALA A 13 -20.59 -28.07 38.48
CA ALA A 13 -20.36 -28.95 37.35
C ALA A 13 -21.44 -28.74 36.28
N TRP A 14 -21.06 -28.21 35.13
CA TRP A 14 -21.79 -28.39 33.88
C TRP A 14 -20.87 -29.16 32.95
N GLY A 15 -21.22 -30.43 32.74
CA GLY A 15 -20.55 -31.29 31.78
C GLY A 15 -20.63 -30.66 30.40
N SER A 16 -19.49 -30.28 29.86
CA SER A 16 -19.35 -29.96 28.45
C SER A 16 -19.80 -31.17 27.63
N PRO A 17 -20.67 -31.01 26.61
CA PRO A 17 -20.95 -32.10 25.70
C PRO A 17 -19.64 -32.43 24.99
N THR A 18 -19.27 -33.70 25.04
CA THR A 18 -18.23 -34.28 24.19
C THR A 18 -18.60 -33.99 22.73
N PRO A 19 -17.67 -33.50 21.89
CA PRO A 19 -17.91 -33.48 20.47
C PRO A 19 -17.88 -34.92 19.98
N GLN A 20 -19.06 -35.51 19.79
CA GLN A 20 -19.20 -36.72 19.00
C GLN A 20 -18.95 -36.37 17.52
N ASN A 21 -17.92 -36.99 16.96
CA ASN A 21 -17.72 -37.23 15.53
C ASN A 21 -18.15 -36.09 14.58
N THR A 22 -17.37 -35.03 14.53
CA THR A 22 -17.30 -34.22 13.31
C THR A 22 -16.42 -34.95 12.31
N GLY A 23 -17.00 -35.34 11.18
CA GLY A 23 -16.24 -35.80 10.02
C GLY A 23 -15.07 -34.88 9.75
N ASN A 24 -13.99 -35.46 9.22
CA ASN A 24 -12.72 -34.83 8.86
C ASN A 24 -12.93 -33.57 7.99
N PHE A 25 -13.24 -32.44 8.64
CA PHE A 25 -13.48 -31.16 7.99
C PHE A 25 -12.10 -30.57 7.71
N ASN A 26 -11.70 -30.61 6.43
CA ASN A 26 -10.46 -29.99 6.02
C ASN A 26 -10.66 -28.46 6.00
N PRO A 27 -10.07 -27.69 6.93
CA PRO A 27 -10.26 -26.25 7.00
C PRO A 27 -9.65 -25.50 5.80
N CYS A 28 -8.95 -26.20 4.90
CA CYS A 28 -8.46 -25.67 3.63
C CYS A 28 -9.45 -25.85 2.45
N VAL A 29 -10.68 -26.34 2.70
CA VAL A 29 -11.70 -26.55 1.66
C VAL A 29 -13.06 -25.96 2.10
N PRO A 30 -13.51 -24.81 1.55
CA PRO A 30 -12.76 -23.92 0.63
C PRO A 30 -11.59 -23.23 1.36
N SER A 31 -10.51 -22.93 0.62
CA SER A 31 -9.30 -22.37 1.23
C SER A 31 -9.57 -20.95 1.76
N PRO A 32 -9.26 -20.66 3.04
CA PRO A 32 -9.37 -19.32 3.60
C PRO A 32 -8.18 -18.42 3.23
N CYS A 33 -7.23 -18.93 2.44
CA CYS A 33 -5.98 -18.26 2.13
C CYS A 33 -6.05 -17.47 0.82
N GLY A 34 -5.35 -16.34 0.76
CA GLY A 34 -5.35 -15.44 -0.39
C GLY A 34 -4.55 -15.97 -1.58
N ARG A 35 -4.48 -15.19 -2.66
CA ARG A 35 -3.70 -15.56 -3.87
C ARG A 35 -2.22 -15.85 -3.56
N ASN A 36 -1.61 -16.73 -4.35
CA ASN A 36 -0.19 -17.14 -4.22
C ASN A 36 0.17 -17.71 -2.84
N THR A 37 -0.80 -18.37 -2.19
CA THR A 37 -0.58 -19.05 -0.91
C THR A 37 -0.91 -20.53 -1.02
N ARG A 38 -0.28 -21.33 -0.15
CA ARG A 38 -0.59 -22.72 0.10
C ARG A 38 -1.23 -22.83 1.48
N CYS A 39 -2.40 -23.48 1.55
CA CYS A 39 -3.05 -23.81 2.81
C CYS A 39 -2.56 -25.15 3.34
N GLU A 40 -2.16 -25.19 4.61
CA GLU A 40 -1.76 -26.40 5.34
C GLU A 40 -2.57 -26.50 6.64
N VAL A 41 -2.91 -27.72 7.05
CA VAL A 41 -3.59 -27.94 8.33
C VAL A 41 -2.53 -28.10 9.42
N ASN A 42 -2.60 -27.31 10.49
CA ASN A 42 -1.69 -27.43 11.62
C ASN A 42 -2.09 -28.60 12.55
N ALA A 43 -1.22 -28.92 13.53
CA ALA A 43 -1.44 -30.00 14.49
C ALA A 43 -2.70 -29.83 15.37
N GLN A 44 -3.27 -28.62 15.42
CA GLN A 44 -4.49 -28.29 16.17
C GLN A 44 -5.74 -28.32 15.29
N GLY A 45 -5.63 -28.73 14.02
CA GLY A 45 -6.75 -28.81 13.09
C GLY A 45 -7.16 -27.48 12.45
N GLY A 46 -6.35 -26.43 12.56
CA GLY A 46 -6.58 -25.11 11.94
C GLY A 46 -5.87 -24.94 10.60
N ALA A 47 -6.43 -24.12 9.71
CA ALA A 47 -5.81 -23.75 8.45
C ALA A 47 -4.69 -22.71 8.67
N VAL A 48 -3.53 -22.94 8.03
CA VAL A 48 -2.36 -22.06 8.04
C VAL A 48 -1.98 -21.74 6.61
N CYS A 49 -1.95 -20.45 6.28
CA CYS A 49 -1.63 -19.94 4.96
C CYS A 49 -0.14 -19.58 4.87
N LYS A 50 0.58 -20.20 3.94
CA LYS A 50 1.99 -19.91 3.64
C LYS A 50 2.13 -19.36 2.22
N CYS A 51 3.02 -18.40 1.99
CA CYS A 51 3.30 -17.96 0.62
C CYS A 51 3.98 -19.07 -0.18
N LEU A 52 3.70 -19.10 -1.49
CA LEU A 52 4.48 -19.89 -2.44
C LEU A 52 5.90 -19.31 -2.59
N ASP A 53 6.85 -20.12 -3.06
CA ASP A 53 8.25 -19.72 -3.20
C ASP A 53 8.40 -18.45 -4.07
N GLY A 54 9.16 -17.48 -3.58
CA GLY A 54 9.37 -16.19 -4.24
C GLY A 54 8.29 -15.13 -3.98
N PHE A 55 7.21 -15.47 -3.25
CA PHE A 55 6.16 -14.54 -2.85
C PHE A 55 6.26 -14.18 -1.37
N PHE A 56 5.86 -12.95 -1.03
CA PHE A 56 5.91 -12.40 0.33
C PHE A 56 4.52 -11.90 0.76
N PRO A 57 4.16 -11.99 2.06
CA PRO A 57 2.86 -11.53 2.54
C PRO A 57 2.66 -10.03 2.28
N LYS A 58 1.52 -9.63 1.70
CA LYS A 58 1.23 -8.23 1.39
C LYS A 58 -0.29 -7.96 1.50
N PRO A 59 -0.83 -7.59 2.68
CA PRO A 59 -0.17 -7.39 3.98
C PRO A 59 0.05 -8.69 4.80
N ASP A 60 -0.78 -9.72 4.58
CA ASP A 60 -0.73 -11.00 5.28
C ASP A 60 -1.09 -12.16 4.32
N THR A 61 -0.89 -13.41 4.76
CA THR A 61 -1.13 -14.60 3.94
C THR A 61 -2.61 -14.96 3.76
N ILE A 62 -3.52 -14.32 4.49
CA ILE A 62 -4.97 -14.49 4.33
C ILE A 62 -5.47 -13.61 3.17
N THR A 63 -4.96 -12.39 3.07
CA THR A 63 -5.25 -11.47 1.96
C THR A 63 -4.53 -11.92 0.69
N GLY A 64 -3.29 -12.40 0.83
CA GLY A 64 -2.52 -13.01 -0.26
C GLY A 64 -1.06 -12.57 -0.27
N CYS A 65 -0.27 -13.28 -1.07
CA CYS A 65 1.13 -12.98 -1.26
C CYS A 65 1.39 -12.39 -2.66
N ASP A 66 2.32 -11.44 -2.74
CA ASP A 66 2.80 -10.88 -4.01
C ASP A 66 4.34 -10.83 -4.00
N VAL A 67 4.93 -10.53 -5.14
CA VAL A 67 6.35 -10.25 -5.24
C VAL A 67 6.74 -9.04 -4.38
N GLN A 68 7.98 -9.01 -3.90
CA GLN A 68 8.45 -7.94 -3.03
C GLN A 68 8.47 -6.58 -3.75
N CYS A 69 8.78 -6.60 -5.05
CA CYS A 69 8.78 -5.44 -5.93
C CYS A 69 8.55 -5.86 -7.39
N ARG A 70 8.01 -4.95 -8.20
CA ARG A 70 7.99 -5.05 -9.68
C ARG A 70 8.84 -3.95 -10.33
N SER A 71 9.11 -2.89 -9.57
CA SER A 71 9.94 -1.75 -9.97
C SER A 71 10.81 -1.28 -8.81
N ASP A 72 11.89 -0.56 -9.12
CA ASP A 72 12.83 -0.02 -8.12
C ASP A 72 12.16 0.95 -7.14
N GLY A 73 11.13 1.67 -7.57
CA GLY A 73 10.38 2.62 -6.73
C GLY A 73 9.58 1.98 -5.60
N GLU A 74 9.38 0.66 -5.64
CA GLU A 74 8.74 -0.10 -4.55
C GLU A 74 9.72 -0.50 -3.44
N CYS A 75 11.03 -0.33 -3.68
CA CYS A 75 12.08 -0.69 -2.73
C CYS A 75 12.53 0.51 -1.88
N GLY A 76 13.06 0.23 -0.69
CA GLY A 76 13.59 1.26 0.21
C GLY A 76 14.84 1.96 -0.33
N ARG A 77 15.25 3.07 0.29
CA ARG A 77 16.47 3.79 -0.10
C ARG A 77 17.68 2.85 -0.14
N GLY A 78 18.41 2.86 -1.26
CA GLY A 78 19.60 2.05 -1.48
C GLY A 78 19.35 0.61 -1.93
N GLN A 79 18.13 0.29 -2.35
CA GLN A 79 17.76 -1.01 -2.90
C GLN A 79 17.23 -0.88 -4.33
N ALA A 80 17.37 -1.96 -5.09
CA ALA A 80 16.80 -2.11 -6.42
C ALA A 80 15.98 -3.39 -6.50
N CYS A 81 15.02 -3.39 -7.40
CA CYS A 81 14.19 -4.53 -7.68
C CYS A 81 14.90 -5.49 -8.64
N ILE A 82 15.51 -6.53 -8.08
CA ILE A 82 16.25 -7.51 -8.86
C ILE A 82 15.63 -8.89 -8.63
N ASN A 83 15.19 -9.54 -9.70
CA ASN A 83 14.45 -10.81 -9.64
C ASN A 83 13.27 -10.75 -8.64
N SER A 84 12.48 -9.67 -8.71
CA SER A 84 11.29 -9.47 -7.88
C SER A 84 11.55 -9.38 -6.37
N ARG A 85 12.81 -9.10 -5.98
CA ARG A 85 13.26 -8.92 -4.60
C ARG A 85 14.03 -7.62 -4.45
N CYS A 86 13.74 -6.87 -3.39
CA CYS A 86 14.51 -5.67 -3.06
C CYS A 86 15.89 -6.09 -2.53
N THR A 87 16.93 -5.81 -3.30
CA THR A 87 18.31 -6.18 -2.98
C THR A 87 19.24 -4.99 -3.11
N ASN A 88 20.35 -5.00 -2.36
CA ASN A 88 21.39 -3.98 -2.47
C ASN A 88 22.23 -4.25 -3.74
N PRO A 89 22.24 -3.34 -4.74
CA PRO A 89 23.01 -3.51 -5.96
C PRO A 89 24.53 -3.68 -5.73
N CYS A 90 25.08 -3.07 -4.66
CA CYS A 90 26.51 -3.14 -4.35
C CYS A 90 26.97 -4.52 -3.83
N GLU A 91 26.05 -5.39 -3.43
CA GLU A 91 26.39 -6.77 -3.06
C GLU A 91 26.55 -7.69 -4.27
N ARG A 92 26.15 -7.22 -5.46
CA ARG A 92 26.18 -8.00 -6.71
C ARG A 92 27.28 -7.59 -7.67
N ILE A 93 27.94 -6.46 -7.43
CA ILE A 93 29.06 -6.00 -8.24
C ILE A 93 30.34 -6.02 -7.40
N THR A 94 31.45 -6.40 -8.03
CA THR A 94 32.78 -6.30 -7.44
C THR A 94 33.53 -5.19 -8.18
N CYS A 95 33.91 -4.14 -7.46
CA CYS A 95 34.68 -3.03 -8.02
C CYS A 95 36.16 -3.40 -8.18
N GLY A 96 36.87 -2.65 -9.04
CA GLY A 96 38.29 -2.85 -9.31
C GLY A 96 39.19 -2.55 -8.10
N ARG A 97 40.49 -2.86 -8.21
CA ARG A 97 41.45 -2.63 -7.13
C ARG A 97 41.50 -1.12 -6.78
N ASN A 98 41.47 -0.81 -5.47
CA ASN A 98 41.41 0.56 -4.93
C ASN A 98 40.14 1.35 -5.32
N ALA A 99 39.05 0.67 -5.66
CA ALA A 99 37.72 1.26 -5.83
C ALA A 99 36.72 0.72 -4.80
N PHE A 100 35.68 1.50 -4.50
CA PHE A 100 34.58 1.14 -3.62
C PHE A 100 33.25 1.30 -4.35
N CYS A 101 32.25 0.51 -3.96
CA CYS A 101 30.91 0.63 -4.52
C CYS A 101 30.10 1.67 -3.76
N THR A 102 29.45 2.58 -4.49
CA THR A 102 28.48 3.55 -3.97
C THR A 102 27.12 3.36 -4.63
N LEU A 103 26.07 3.77 -3.93
CA LEU A 103 24.71 3.71 -4.43
C LEU A 103 24.33 5.08 -5.02
N ARG A 104 24.02 5.12 -6.32
CA ARG A 104 23.40 6.27 -6.98
C ARG A 104 21.96 5.91 -7.34
N GLY A 105 21.04 6.28 -6.45
CA GLY A 105 19.64 5.84 -6.53
C GLY A 105 19.53 4.33 -6.30
N SER A 106 18.95 3.62 -7.27
CA SER A 106 18.84 2.15 -7.27
C SER A 106 19.94 1.46 -8.10
N SER A 107 21.00 2.18 -8.46
CA SER A 107 22.14 1.62 -9.20
C SER A 107 23.41 1.58 -8.36
N ALA A 108 24.17 0.50 -8.48
CA ALA A 108 25.53 0.42 -7.96
C ALA A 108 26.52 1.07 -8.94
N VAL A 109 27.40 1.92 -8.42
CA VAL A 109 28.43 2.61 -9.19
C VAL A 109 29.76 2.43 -8.47
N CYS A 110 30.81 2.04 -9.19
CA CYS A 110 32.15 1.96 -8.63
C CYS A 110 32.85 3.32 -8.70
N GLU A 111 33.49 3.73 -7.62
CA GLU A 111 34.26 4.98 -7.52
C GLU A 111 35.67 4.70 -6.98
N CYS A 112 36.70 5.38 -7.51
CA CYS A 112 38.06 5.23 -7.00
C CYS A 112 38.20 5.86 -5.61
N ALA A 113 38.99 5.22 -4.73
CA ALA A 113 39.34 5.79 -3.43
C ALA A 113 40.08 7.14 -3.58
N THR A 114 40.00 7.98 -2.55
CA THR A 114 40.64 9.30 -2.54
C THR A 114 42.16 9.19 -2.81
N GLY A 115 42.66 9.99 -3.76
CA GLY A 115 44.06 9.96 -4.19
C GLY A 115 44.39 8.98 -5.32
N TYR A 116 43.41 8.18 -5.77
CA TYR A 116 43.56 7.26 -6.89
C TYR A 116 42.77 7.75 -8.12
N ARG A 117 43.31 7.55 -9.33
CA ARG A 117 42.63 7.78 -10.63
C ARG A 117 42.75 6.55 -11.52
N GLY A 118 41.81 6.38 -12.45
CA GLY A 118 41.77 5.23 -13.35
C GLY A 118 40.32 4.81 -13.65
N ASN A 119 40.14 3.57 -14.08
CA ASN A 119 38.80 2.99 -14.30
C ASN A 119 38.35 2.24 -13.02
N PRO A 120 37.32 2.73 -12.31
CA PRO A 120 36.86 2.13 -11.05
C PRO A 120 36.36 0.68 -11.16
N TYR A 121 36.01 0.21 -12.35
CA TYR A 121 35.56 -1.16 -12.58
C TYR A 121 36.69 -2.15 -12.82
N SER A 122 37.91 -1.68 -13.12
CA SER A 122 39.07 -2.54 -13.38
C SER A 122 40.22 -2.33 -12.40
N SER A 123 40.72 -1.09 -12.25
CA SER A 123 41.80 -0.74 -11.32
C SER A 123 41.99 0.78 -11.25
N CYS A 124 42.28 1.29 -10.04
CA CYS A 124 42.69 2.68 -9.81
C CYS A 124 44.15 2.75 -9.30
N GLU A 125 44.92 3.72 -9.81
CA GLU A 125 46.36 3.90 -9.54
C GLU A 125 46.64 5.24 -8.82
N ILE A 126 47.77 5.32 -8.10
CA ILE A 126 48.16 6.49 -7.28
C ILE A 126 48.66 7.64 -8.17
N ASN A 127 48.18 8.86 -7.92
CA ASN A 127 48.79 10.08 -8.44
C ASN A 127 50.07 10.42 -7.64
N ILE A 128 51.26 10.11 -8.17
CA ILE A 128 52.52 10.64 -7.64
C ILE A 128 52.80 11.99 -8.31
N VAL A 129 52.39 13.10 -7.69
CA VAL A 129 52.92 14.42 -8.06
C VAL A 129 54.29 14.55 -7.37
N GLY A 130 55.36 14.61 -8.16
CA GLY A 130 56.74 14.64 -7.70
C GLY A 130 57.07 15.89 -6.88
N GLY A 131 57.49 15.68 -5.62
CA GLY A 131 58.13 16.69 -4.79
C GLY A 131 59.64 16.51 -4.81
N GLY A 132 60.34 17.42 -5.49
CA GLY A 132 61.80 17.53 -5.48
C GLY A 132 62.30 18.59 -4.49
N GLY A 133 63.08 18.14 -3.51
CA GLY A 133 64.18 18.75 -2.73
C GLY A 133 64.35 20.26 -2.50
N GLY A 134 64.81 20.59 -1.28
CA GLY A 134 65.65 21.78 -1.01
C GLY A 134 65.69 22.22 0.45
N GLY A 135 66.82 22.05 1.13
CA GLY A 135 67.07 22.54 2.49
C GLY A 135 67.95 23.80 2.56
N ILE A 136 67.77 24.56 3.66
CA ILE A 136 68.69 25.40 4.46
C ILE A 136 69.41 26.62 3.80
N VAL A 137 69.04 27.80 4.35
CA VAL A 137 69.67 29.14 4.50
C VAL A 137 70.41 29.82 3.33
N ASP A 138 69.84 30.93 2.85
CA ASP A 138 70.63 32.12 2.53
C ASP A 138 69.79 33.42 2.63
N ASN A 139 70.42 34.50 3.11
CA ASN A 139 69.81 35.81 3.33
C ASN A 139 69.53 36.50 1.98
N THR A 140 68.37 36.23 1.41
CA THR A 140 67.77 37.03 0.35
C THR A 140 66.34 37.34 0.71
N VAL A 141 65.98 38.62 0.67
CA VAL A 141 64.58 39.06 0.74
C VAL A 141 63.88 38.48 -0.48
N GLN A 142 63.24 37.32 -0.30
CA GLN A 142 62.27 36.82 -1.26
C GLN A 142 61.00 37.65 -1.10
N VAL A 143 60.56 38.25 -2.19
CA VAL A 143 59.21 38.78 -2.32
C VAL A 143 58.27 37.59 -2.13
N LEU A 144 57.69 37.49 -0.93
CA LEU A 144 56.63 36.54 -0.64
C LEU A 144 55.43 36.96 -1.47
N ASP A 145 55.06 36.07 -2.38
CA ASP A 145 53.83 36.04 -3.17
C ASP A 145 53.60 37.16 -4.19
N SER A 146 53.62 36.74 -5.45
CA SER A 146 53.16 37.47 -6.64
C SER A 146 51.64 37.70 -6.69
N ASN A 147 50.94 37.52 -5.56
CA ASN A 147 49.49 37.66 -5.43
C ASN A 147 49.06 38.98 -4.77
N THR A 148 49.87 40.05 -4.90
CA THR A 148 49.39 41.37 -4.49
C THR A 148 48.38 41.88 -5.52
N ALA A 149 47.11 41.89 -5.11
CA ALA A 149 45.95 42.27 -5.92
C ALA A 149 46.13 43.61 -6.63
N CYS A 150 45.48 43.75 -7.79
CA CYS A 150 45.36 44.98 -8.56
C CYS A 150 44.81 46.13 -7.69
N LEU A 151 45.71 46.87 -7.03
CA LEU A 151 45.41 48.06 -6.25
C LEU A 151 46.29 49.23 -6.67
N ASP A 152 45.72 50.41 -6.47
CA ASP A 152 46.06 51.66 -7.12
C ASP A 152 47.38 52.27 -6.60
N ILE A 153 48.48 52.05 -7.32
CA ILE A 153 49.78 52.72 -7.07
C ILE A 153 49.69 54.24 -7.33
N LEU A 154 48.61 54.76 -7.97
CA LEU A 154 48.51 56.18 -8.31
C LEU A 154 47.95 57.07 -7.18
N GLU A 155 47.19 56.54 -6.21
CA GLU A 155 46.75 57.35 -5.06
C GLU A 155 47.79 57.39 -3.93
N THR A 156 48.55 56.31 -3.71
CA THR A 156 49.59 56.26 -2.68
C THR A 156 50.72 57.25 -2.99
N LEU A 157 51.09 57.42 -4.27
CA LEU A 157 52.09 58.40 -4.69
C LEU A 157 51.62 59.86 -4.55
N LYS A 158 50.33 60.14 -4.70
CA LYS A 158 49.76 61.49 -4.50
C LYS A 158 49.76 61.93 -3.05
N TYR A 159 49.59 60.99 -2.11
CA TYR A 159 49.68 61.28 -0.67
C TYR A 159 51.12 61.63 -0.25
N PHE A 160 52.14 60.95 -0.80
CA PHE A 160 53.55 61.27 -0.52
C PHE A 160 54.09 62.49 -1.28
N ALA A 161 53.60 62.77 -2.50
CA ALA A 161 54.06 63.90 -3.31
C ALA A 161 53.62 65.29 -2.79
N LYS A 162 52.68 65.37 -1.84
CA LYS A 162 52.26 66.65 -1.25
C LYS A 162 53.06 67.06 0.00
N LYS A 163 53.92 66.17 0.54
CA LYS A 163 54.69 66.47 1.77
C LYS A 163 56.19 66.67 1.56
N GLU A 164 56.75 66.27 0.42
CA GLU A 164 58.09 66.72 0.03
C GLU A 164 58.11 67.09 -1.45
N ASN A 165 58.45 68.34 -1.73
CA ASN A 165 58.63 68.91 -3.06
C ASN A 165 59.85 68.27 -3.75
N VAL A 166 59.74 67.02 -4.19
CA VAL A 166 60.83 66.25 -4.80
C VAL A 166 60.50 65.96 -6.26
N ARG A 167 61.26 66.57 -7.17
CA ARG A 167 61.31 66.19 -8.59
C ARG A 167 62.29 65.02 -8.75
N GLY A 168 61.81 63.92 -9.32
CA GLY A 168 62.63 62.95 -10.05
C GLY A 168 63.28 61.81 -9.26
N THR A 169 62.91 60.59 -9.67
CA THR A 169 63.66 59.31 -9.68
C THR A 169 64.28 58.75 -8.39
N THR A 170 63.69 57.63 -7.93
CA THR A 170 64.30 56.47 -7.25
C THR A 170 65.52 56.72 -6.34
N SER A 171 65.29 56.80 -5.03
CA SER A 171 66.23 56.31 -4.02
C SER A 171 65.54 56.23 -2.65
N VAL A 172 65.52 55.03 -2.07
CA VAL A 172 65.05 54.80 -0.68
C VAL A 172 66.07 55.47 0.25
N ALA A 173 65.69 56.60 0.85
CA ALA A 173 66.52 57.29 1.83
C ALA A 173 66.49 56.55 3.18
N SER A 174 67.47 55.70 3.45
CA SER A 174 67.76 55.26 4.82
C SER A 174 68.56 56.35 5.54
N ARG A 175 67.93 57.09 6.46
CA ARG A 175 68.66 57.89 7.46
C ARG A 175 68.89 57.05 8.72
N ARG A 176 70.16 56.82 9.08
CA ARG A 176 70.57 56.28 10.38
C ARG A 176 70.44 57.38 11.45
N PHE A 177 69.55 57.19 12.41
CA PHE A 177 69.64 57.84 13.72
C PHE A 177 70.14 56.82 14.75
N ALA A 178 70.91 57.31 15.72
CA ALA A 178 71.64 56.52 16.71
C ALA A 178 70.82 55.34 17.28
N GLY A 179 71.26 54.13 16.97
CA GLY A 179 71.06 52.93 17.78
C GLY A 179 69.70 52.22 17.75
N ILE A 180 68.62 52.82 17.23
CA ILE A 180 67.32 52.14 17.10
C ILE A 180 66.69 52.52 15.76
N THR A 181 66.77 51.63 14.77
CA THR A 181 65.96 51.73 13.56
C THR A 181 64.54 51.29 13.93
N ILE A 182 63.68 52.24 14.33
CA ILE A 182 62.24 51.98 14.34
C ILE A 182 61.81 51.96 12.88
N ALA A 183 61.78 50.77 12.29
CA ALA A 183 61.02 50.56 11.07
C ALA A 183 59.56 50.82 11.42
N LEU A 184 59.03 51.96 10.99
CA LEU A 184 57.60 52.21 11.05
C LEU A 184 56.96 51.27 10.02
N ILE A 185 56.66 50.05 10.44
CA ILE A 185 55.87 49.09 9.67
C ILE A 185 54.44 49.65 9.71
N LEU A 186 54.08 50.44 8.70
CA LEU A 186 52.66 50.65 8.40
C LEU A 186 52.14 49.30 7.90
N VAL A 187 51.49 48.56 8.79
CA VAL A 187 50.63 47.45 8.41
C VAL A 187 49.46 48.07 7.66
N LEU A 188 49.60 48.22 6.34
CA LEU A 188 48.44 48.40 5.48
C LEU A 188 47.78 47.03 5.43
N GLU A 189 46.65 46.89 6.12
CA GLU A 189 45.78 45.74 5.94
C GLU A 189 45.43 45.65 4.44
N PRO A 190 45.68 44.51 3.77
CA PRO A 190 45.34 44.36 2.37
C PRO A 190 43.83 44.47 2.21
N VAL A 191 43.35 45.58 1.63
CA VAL A 191 41.97 45.69 1.19
C VAL A 191 41.89 44.92 -0.13
N GLU A 192 41.57 43.62 -0.07
CA GLU A 192 41.18 42.88 -1.26
C GLU A 192 40.05 43.65 -1.96
N SER A 193 40.31 44.19 -3.15
CA SER A 193 39.26 44.73 -4.02
C SER A 193 38.68 43.56 -4.81
N PRO A 194 37.46 43.09 -4.53
CA PRO A 194 36.89 41.98 -5.30
C PRO A 194 36.62 42.45 -6.74
N GLY A 195 37.07 41.71 -7.76
CA GLY A 195 36.59 41.89 -9.15
C GLY A 195 37.63 42.27 -10.22
N TYR A 196 38.88 42.55 -9.88
CA TYR A 196 39.94 42.86 -10.87
C TYR A 196 40.92 41.69 -11.07
N PHE A 197 41.15 41.34 -12.33
CA PHE A 197 42.09 40.31 -12.77
C PHE A 197 43.15 40.92 -13.70
N GLY A 198 44.39 40.44 -13.62
CA GLY A 198 45.49 40.92 -14.47
C GLY A 198 46.79 41.12 -13.71
N ASN A 199 47.82 41.65 -14.39
CA ASN A 199 49.11 41.96 -13.78
C ASN A 199 49.25 43.49 -13.63
N PRO A 200 49.59 44.00 -12.42
CA PRO A 200 49.73 45.44 -12.14
C PRO A 200 50.66 46.21 -13.10
N THR A 201 51.59 45.51 -13.76
CA THR A 201 52.56 46.12 -14.69
C THR A 201 52.12 46.14 -16.16
N THR A 202 51.09 45.38 -16.54
CA THR A 202 50.60 45.28 -17.93
C THR A 202 49.15 45.74 -18.10
N GLY A 203 48.39 45.84 -17.01
CA GLY A 203 47.02 46.34 -16.99
C GLY A 203 46.11 45.42 -16.18
N CYS A 204 45.22 46.03 -15.40
CA CYS A 204 44.18 45.34 -14.65
C CYS A 204 42.84 45.52 -15.38
N ARG A 205 42.08 44.44 -15.51
CA ARG A 205 40.78 44.41 -16.19
C ARG A 205 39.75 43.78 -15.25
N ALA A 206 38.56 44.36 -15.20
CA ALA A 206 37.41 43.77 -14.54
C ALA A 206 36.99 42.45 -15.24
N GLU A 207 36.47 41.47 -14.49
CA GLU A 207 35.93 40.25 -15.10
C GLU A 207 34.77 40.55 -16.06
N CYS A 208 33.96 41.55 -15.71
CA CYS A 208 32.87 42.07 -16.52
C CYS A 208 32.65 43.57 -16.28
N GLU A 209 32.11 44.28 -17.27
CA GLU A 209 31.61 45.65 -17.13
C GLU A 209 30.09 45.72 -17.29
N SER A 210 29.52 44.71 -17.95
CA SER A 210 28.10 44.54 -18.22
C SER A 210 27.70 43.06 -18.14
N ASP A 211 26.41 42.80 -17.98
CA ASP A 211 25.88 41.43 -17.92
C ASP A 211 26.24 40.60 -19.17
N THR A 212 26.31 41.22 -20.35
CA THR A 212 26.64 40.56 -21.61
C THR A 212 28.08 40.05 -21.69
N ASP A 213 28.96 40.51 -20.80
CA ASP A 213 30.33 40.00 -20.69
C ASP A 213 30.38 38.65 -19.97
N CYS A 214 29.31 38.30 -19.25
CA CYS A 214 29.19 37.06 -18.53
C CYS A 214 28.49 35.97 -19.36
N ALA A 215 28.68 34.70 -18.96
CA ALA A 215 27.86 33.62 -19.49
C ALA A 215 26.37 33.86 -19.19
N SER A 216 25.46 33.28 -20.00
CA SER A 216 24.01 33.52 -19.91
C SER A 216 23.38 33.18 -18.55
N ASN A 217 24.08 32.39 -17.72
CA ASN A 217 23.66 31.98 -16.39
C ASN A 217 24.32 32.78 -15.24
N LEU A 218 25.04 33.86 -15.53
CA LEU A 218 25.76 34.71 -14.59
C LEU A 218 25.42 36.18 -14.85
N ALA A 219 25.54 37.05 -13.86
CA ALA A 219 25.31 38.49 -13.97
C ALA A 219 26.55 39.25 -13.53
N CYS A 220 26.74 40.46 -14.07
CA CYS A 220 27.84 41.31 -13.67
C CYS A 220 27.47 42.09 -12.40
N ARG A 221 28.04 41.71 -11.26
CA ARG A 221 27.88 42.44 -9.99
C ARG A 221 29.26 42.70 -9.40
N ASP A 222 29.50 43.96 -9.02
CA ASP A 222 30.78 44.40 -8.45
C ASP A 222 31.97 43.96 -9.32
N LEU A 223 31.83 44.12 -10.64
CA LEU A 223 32.85 43.79 -11.66
C LEU A 223 33.22 42.30 -11.75
N LYS A 224 32.37 41.42 -11.18
CA LYS A 224 32.53 39.97 -11.15
C LYS A 224 31.32 39.27 -11.76
N CYS A 225 31.55 38.21 -12.54
CA CYS A 225 30.47 37.35 -13.03
C CYS A 225 30.02 36.42 -11.91
N VAL A 226 28.87 36.71 -11.32
CA VAL A 226 28.31 35.94 -10.19
C VAL A 226 26.97 35.34 -10.57
N ASN A 227 26.62 34.22 -9.95
CA ASN A 227 25.29 33.65 -10.15
C ASN A 227 24.26 34.51 -9.39
N PRO A 228 23.31 35.19 -10.07
CA PRO A 228 22.35 36.07 -9.43
C PRO A 228 21.28 35.32 -8.61
N CYS A 229 21.20 33.99 -8.70
CA CYS A 229 20.27 33.18 -7.92
C CYS A 229 20.66 33.00 -6.45
N VAL A 230 21.95 33.12 -6.11
CA VAL A 230 22.43 32.85 -4.75
C VAL A 230 21.87 33.89 -3.79
N GLY A 231 20.97 33.45 -2.90
CA GLY A 231 20.34 34.29 -1.87
C GLY A 231 19.19 35.19 -2.37
N THR A 232 18.74 35.03 -3.63
CA THR A 232 17.68 35.88 -4.21
C THR A 232 16.28 35.27 -4.08
N CYS A 233 16.14 33.96 -4.28
CA CYS A 233 14.85 33.27 -4.16
C CYS A 233 14.59 32.78 -2.73
N GLY A 234 13.31 32.65 -2.38
CA GLY A 234 12.85 32.20 -1.08
C GLY A 234 13.06 30.71 -0.84
N GLU A 235 12.73 30.24 0.38
CA GLU A 235 12.85 28.82 0.74
C GLU A 235 12.00 27.93 -0.19
N ASN A 236 12.58 26.82 -0.66
CA ASN A 236 11.95 25.86 -1.59
C ASN A 236 11.51 26.45 -2.95
N ALA A 237 11.97 27.64 -3.32
CA ALA A 237 11.75 28.20 -4.66
C ALA A 237 12.85 27.73 -5.63
N GLU A 238 12.46 27.48 -6.88
CA GLU A 238 13.39 27.25 -7.97
C GLU A 238 13.88 28.59 -8.53
N CYS A 239 15.18 28.69 -8.77
CA CYS A 239 15.77 29.84 -9.45
C CYS A 239 16.34 29.45 -10.80
N GLU A 240 15.96 30.17 -11.84
CA GLU A 240 16.54 30.09 -13.17
C GLU A 240 17.06 31.47 -13.57
N VAL A 241 18.24 31.53 -14.19
CA VAL A 241 18.78 32.80 -14.68
C VAL A 241 18.27 33.03 -16.10
N VAL A 242 17.45 34.06 -16.28
CA VAL A 242 16.88 34.46 -17.58
C VAL A 242 17.36 35.88 -17.89
N ASN A 243 18.08 36.04 -18.99
CA ASN A 243 18.68 37.32 -19.39
C ASN A 243 19.51 37.96 -18.26
N HIS A 244 20.40 37.17 -17.64
CA HIS A 244 21.26 37.58 -16.52
C HIS A 244 20.48 38.02 -15.26
N GLN A 245 19.16 37.82 -15.20
CA GLN A 245 18.33 38.12 -14.04
C GLN A 245 17.82 36.84 -13.39
N PRO A 246 17.66 36.82 -12.05
CA PRO A 246 17.09 35.68 -11.36
C PRO A 246 15.57 35.65 -11.56
N ASN A 247 15.07 34.54 -12.05
CA ASN A 247 13.65 34.23 -12.17
C ASN A 247 13.28 33.17 -11.13
N CYS A 248 12.58 33.59 -10.08
CA CYS A 248 12.15 32.72 -8.99
C CYS A 248 10.73 32.20 -9.25
N ARG A 249 10.53 30.88 -9.16
CA ARG A 249 9.21 30.24 -9.25
C ARG A 249 9.02 29.19 -8.16
N CYS A 250 7.78 28.98 -7.72
CA CYS A 250 7.48 27.82 -6.90
C CYS A 250 7.44 26.56 -7.79
N PRO A 251 7.97 25.42 -7.30
CA PRO A 251 7.81 24.14 -7.95
C PRO A 251 6.34 23.81 -8.21
N GLN A 252 6.08 22.86 -9.11
CA GLN A 252 4.72 22.41 -9.38
C GLN A 252 4.03 21.93 -8.08
N ASP A 253 2.78 22.33 -7.90
CA ASP A 253 1.94 22.00 -6.73
C ASP A 253 2.40 22.61 -5.38
N TYR A 254 3.37 23.53 -5.39
CA TYR A 254 3.70 24.38 -4.24
C TYR A 254 2.97 25.72 -4.32
N LEU A 255 2.56 26.21 -3.15
CA LEU A 255 1.92 27.50 -2.95
C LEU A 255 2.91 28.48 -2.29
N GLY A 256 2.57 29.77 -2.30
CA GLY A 256 3.33 30.82 -1.63
C GLY A 256 3.96 31.84 -2.57
N ASN A 257 4.96 32.56 -2.07
CA ASN A 257 5.67 33.58 -2.83
C ASN A 257 7.10 33.08 -3.13
N PRO A 258 7.49 32.93 -4.41
CA PRO A 258 8.83 32.45 -4.80
C PRO A 258 10.01 33.28 -4.25
N PHE A 259 9.78 34.54 -3.89
CA PHE A 259 10.81 35.41 -3.31
C PHE A 259 10.91 35.31 -1.78
N THR A 260 9.95 34.65 -1.13
CA THR A 260 9.92 34.53 0.34
C THR A 260 9.99 33.08 0.76
N ARG A 261 9.00 32.28 0.37
CA ARG A 261 8.89 30.86 0.68
C ARG A 261 7.81 30.19 -0.16
N CYS A 262 8.14 29.03 -0.71
CA CYS A 262 7.20 28.07 -1.28
C CYS A 262 6.94 26.94 -0.26
N TYR A 263 5.69 26.52 -0.15
CA TYR A 263 5.26 25.45 0.75
C TYR A 263 4.16 24.60 0.10
N PRO A 264 4.08 23.30 0.44
CA PRO A 264 3.01 22.44 -0.06
C PRO A 264 1.65 22.82 0.53
N GLU A 265 0.56 22.51 -0.16
CA GLU A 265 -0.80 22.69 0.38
C GLU A 265 -1.02 21.79 1.61
N CYS A 266 -0.51 20.56 1.56
CA CYS A 266 -0.57 19.62 2.67
C CYS A 266 0.70 18.77 2.77
N THR A 267 1.02 18.31 3.97
CA THR A 267 2.04 17.28 4.23
C THR A 267 1.46 16.02 4.85
N THR A 268 0.28 16.13 5.46
CA THR A 268 -0.44 15.01 6.07
C THR A 268 -1.90 15.02 5.63
N HIS A 269 -2.55 13.86 5.62
CA HIS A 269 -3.96 13.78 5.21
C HIS A 269 -4.91 14.59 6.10
N GLN A 270 -4.55 14.79 7.38
CA GLN A 270 -5.36 15.52 8.36
C GLN A 270 -5.43 17.03 8.08
N GLU A 271 -4.52 17.56 7.26
CA GLU A 271 -4.55 18.95 6.81
C GLU A 271 -5.61 19.17 5.72
N CYS A 272 -6.11 18.11 5.10
CA CYS A 272 -7.15 18.19 4.08
C CYS A 272 -8.56 18.05 4.68
N PRO A 273 -9.60 18.53 3.96
CA PRO A 273 -10.98 18.21 4.28
C PRO A 273 -11.23 16.69 4.39
N GLY A 274 -12.20 16.25 5.20
CA GLY A 274 -12.45 14.83 5.45
C GLY A 274 -12.81 13.98 4.22
N HIS A 275 -13.22 14.62 3.12
CA HIS A 275 -13.52 13.99 1.82
C HIS A 275 -12.34 14.06 0.83
N GLN A 276 -11.17 14.51 1.27
CA GLN A 276 -9.94 14.63 0.48
C GLN A 276 -8.78 13.99 1.23
N ALA A 277 -7.68 13.74 0.54
CA ALA A 277 -6.46 13.23 1.11
C ALA A 277 -5.27 14.02 0.56
N CYS A 278 -4.20 14.11 1.35
CA CYS A 278 -2.95 14.64 0.85
C CYS A 278 -2.32 13.69 -0.17
N ILE A 279 -2.34 14.07 -1.44
CA ILE A 279 -1.83 13.31 -2.59
C ILE A 279 -0.85 14.22 -3.33
N ASN A 280 0.41 13.79 -3.44
CA ASN A 280 1.48 14.59 -4.05
C ASN A 280 1.53 16.03 -3.51
N LEU A 281 1.47 16.17 -2.19
CA LEU A 281 1.54 17.46 -1.47
C LEU A 281 0.35 18.41 -1.72
N LYS A 282 -0.74 17.90 -2.29
CA LYS A 282 -1.97 18.63 -2.60
C LYS A 282 -3.20 17.92 -2.04
N CYS A 283 -4.21 18.66 -1.61
CA CYS A 283 -5.47 18.04 -1.20
C CYS A 283 -6.26 17.60 -2.44
N GLY A 284 -6.46 16.29 -2.58
CA GLY A 284 -7.11 15.67 -3.73
C GLY A 284 -8.14 14.62 -3.32
N ASP A 285 -9.03 14.27 -4.23
CA ASP A 285 -9.99 13.19 -4.01
C ASP A 285 -9.28 11.83 -4.13
N PRO A 286 -9.19 11.03 -3.04
CA PRO A 286 -8.55 9.72 -3.10
C PRO A 286 -9.33 8.70 -3.94
N CYS A 287 -10.58 8.98 -4.35
CA CYS A 287 -11.35 8.08 -5.20
C CYS A 287 -10.87 8.02 -6.66
N VAL A 288 -10.15 9.04 -7.14
CA VAL A 288 -9.70 9.11 -8.53
C VAL A 288 -8.70 7.98 -8.80
N GLY A 289 -9.15 6.96 -9.55
CA GLY A 289 -8.34 5.79 -9.92
C GLY A 289 -8.18 4.73 -8.83
N ALA A 290 -8.87 4.85 -7.69
CA ALA A 290 -8.74 3.89 -6.59
C ALA A 290 -9.65 2.66 -6.70
N CYS A 291 -10.87 2.83 -7.23
CA CYS A 291 -11.84 1.74 -7.32
C CYS A 291 -11.93 1.14 -8.72
N GLY A 292 -12.34 -0.13 -8.78
CA GLY A 292 -12.53 -0.87 -10.02
C GLY A 292 -13.72 -0.37 -10.84
N THR A 293 -13.88 -0.94 -12.03
CA THR A 293 -14.98 -0.54 -12.92
C THR A 293 -16.34 -0.97 -12.33
N ASN A 294 -17.34 -0.09 -12.41
CA ASN A 294 -18.68 -0.24 -11.81
C ASN A 294 -18.71 -0.35 -10.27
N ALA A 295 -17.64 0.03 -9.58
CA ALA A 295 -17.63 0.14 -8.12
C ALA A 295 -18.04 1.55 -7.67
N ASN A 296 -18.73 1.62 -6.53
CA ASN A 296 -18.95 2.87 -5.82
C ASN A 296 -17.70 3.22 -5.01
N CYS A 297 -17.28 4.47 -5.07
CA CYS A 297 -16.25 5.00 -4.18
C CYS A 297 -16.85 5.99 -3.19
N ARG A 298 -16.42 5.89 -1.93
CA ARG A 298 -16.69 6.90 -0.90
C ARG A 298 -15.42 7.16 -0.11
N VAL A 299 -15.26 8.38 0.38
CA VAL A 299 -14.09 8.74 1.20
C VAL A 299 -14.45 8.61 2.68
N GLU A 300 -13.69 7.80 3.42
CA GLU A 300 -13.75 7.74 4.88
C GLU A 300 -12.35 7.94 5.46
N ASN A 301 -12.21 8.92 6.36
CA ASN A 301 -10.94 9.23 7.03
C ASN A 301 -9.79 9.42 6.03
N HIS A 302 -10.03 10.21 4.98
CA HIS A 302 -9.07 10.48 3.89
C HIS A 302 -8.65 9.26 3.07
N LYS A 303 -9.44 8.18 3.09
CA LYS A 303 -9.17 6.95 2.33
C LYS A 303 -10.33 6.63 1.41
N ALA A 304 -10.01 6.16 0.21
CA ALA A 304 -11.01 5.60 -0.70
C ALA A 304 -11.50 4.25 -0.17
N ILE A 305 -12.81 4.13 -0.05
CA ILE A 305 -13.51 2.89 0.29
C ILE A 305 -14.35 2.48 -0.91
N CYS A 306 -14.02 1.32 -1.49
CA CYS A 306 -14.66 0.78 -2.68
C CYS A 306 -15.69 -0.29 -2.29
N SER A 307 -16.89 -0.23 -2.89
CA SER A 307 -17.90 -1.28 -2.74
C SER A 307 -18.66 -1.52 -4.04
N CYS A 308 -19.14 -2.74 -4.26
CA CYS A 308 -20.06 -2.98 -5.37
C CYS A 308 -21.45 -2.37 -5.04
N PRO A 309 -22.09 -1.70 -6.02
CA PRO A 309 -23.44 -1.17 -5.84
C PRO A 309 -24.46 -2.29 -5.62
N LYS A 310 -25.64 -1.93 -5.11
CA LYS A 310 -26.73 -2.90 -4.90
C LYS A 310 -27.08 -3.60 -6.22
N GLY A 311 -27.17 -4.94 -6.17
CA GLY A 311 -27.43 -5.78 -7.35
C GLY A 311 -26.18 -6.12 -8.18
N PHE A 312 -24.99 -5.74 -7.71
CA PHE A 312 -23.71 -6.13 -8.30
C PHE A 312 -22.89 -6.96 -7.32
N THR A 313 -22.02 -7.80 -7.86
CA THR A 313 -21.08 -8.65 -7.12
C THR A 313 -19.71 -8.64 -7.82
N GLY A 314 -18.68 -9.15 -7.17
CA GLY A 314 -17.30 -9.13 -7.66
C GLY A 314 -16.35 -8.44 -6.70
N HIS A 315 -15.17 -8.08 -7.19
CA HIS A 315 -14.14 -7.46 -6.39
C HIS A 315 -14.15 -5.93 -6.60
N PRO A 316 -14.42 -5.10 -5.56
CA PRO A 316 -14.62 -3.65 -5.72
C PRO A 316 -13.41 -2.86 -6.24
N PHE A 317 -12.20 -3.41 -6.15
CA PHE A 317 -10.99 -2.78 -6.69
C PHE A 317 -10.69 -3.17 -8.13
N ASP A 318 -11.35 -4.20 -8.67
CA ASP A 318 -11.13 -4.69 -10.03
C ASP A 318 -12.34 -4.40 -10.92
N PHE A 319 -13.45 -5.08 -10.64
CA PHE A 319 -14.65 -5.05 -11.45
C PHE A 319 -15.87 -5.57 -10.69
N CYS A 320 -16.93 -4.78 -10.68
CA CYS A 320 -18.25 -5.20 -10.24
C CYS A 320 -19.12 -5.55 -11.46
N ARG A 321 -19.73 -6.74 -11.41
CA ARG A 321 -20.67 -7.23 -12.42
C ARG A 321 -22.07 -7.39 -11.84
N PRO A 322 -23.13 -7.35 -12.66
CA PRO A 322 -24.48 -7.65 -12.19
C PRO A 322 -24.53 -9.02 -11.52
N PHE A 323 -25.19 -9.07 -10.36
CA PHE A 323 -25.48 -10.29 -9.64
C PHE A 323 -26.46 -11.14 -10.45
N ARG A 324 -26.20 -12.45 -10.51
CA ARG A 324 -27.06 -13.41 -11.20
C ARG A 324 -27.78 -14.25 -10.15
N PRO A 325 -29.12 -14.36 -10.16
CA PRO A 325 -29.87 -15.12 -9.17
C PRO A 325 -29.39 -16.57 -9.01
N GLU A 326 -28.85 -17.18 -10.06
CA GLU A 326 -28.30 -18.54 -10.03
C GLU A 326 -27.14 -18.69 -9.04
N GLU A 327 -26.42 -17.62 -8.75
CA GLU A 327 -25.28 -17.61 -7.83
C GLU A 327 -25.71 -17.72 -6.36
N ILE A 328 -26.99 -17.51 -6.05
CA ILE A 328 -27.56 -17.74 -4.71
C ILE A 328 -27.36 -19.18 -4.25
N CYS A 329 -27.34 -20.13 -5.21
CA CYS A 329 -27.22 -21.55 -4.93
C CYS A 329 -25.77 -22.08 -5.05
N ILE A 330 -24.77 -21.19 -5.11
CA ILE A 330 -23.35 -21.57 -5.32
C ILE A 330 -22.44 -20.82 -4.32
N PRO A 331 -21.93 -21.49 -3.26
CA PRO A 331 -22.18 -22.88 -2.88
C PRO A 331 -23.62 -23.09 -2.40
N ASN A 332 -24.12 -24.32 -2.46
CA ASN A 332 -25.50 -24.63 -2.08
C ASN A 332 -25.74 -24.30 -0.59
N PRO A 333 -26.63 -23.34 -0.26
CA PRO A 333 -26.93 -22.96 1.11
C PRO A 333 -27.96 -23.89 1.79
N CYS A 334 -28.55 -24.82 1.04
CA CYS A 334 -29.54 -25.76 1.54
C CYS A 334 -28.91 -26.95 2.28
N GLY A 335 -29.73 -27.66 3.03
CA GLY A 335 -29.32 -28.84 3.78
C GLY A 335 -28.84 -29.99 2.89
N VAL A 336 -28.26 -31.01 3.52
CA VAL A 336 -27.76 -32.20 2.79
C VAL A 336 -28.90 -32.86 2.01
N ASN A 337 -28.64 -33.22 0.75
CA ASN A 337 -29.61 -33.78 -0.21
C ASN A 337 -30.82 -32.87 -0.53
N ALA A 338 -30.82 -31.60 -0.15
CA ALA A 338 -31.84 -30.65 -0.55
C ALA A 338 -31.50 -30.00 -1.90
N GLN A 339 -32.53 -29.68 -2.68
CA GLN A 339 -32.42 -28.92 -3.92
C GLN A 339 -32.56 -27.43 -3.65
N CYS A 340 -31.67 -26.64 -4.24
CA CYS A 340 -31.71 -25.18 -4.20
C CYS A 340 -32.22 -24.63 -5.53
N ALA A 341 -33.15 -23.68 -5.44
CA ALA A 341 -33.56 -22.84 -6.55
C ALA A 341 -33.54 -21.36 -6.14
N PRO A 342 -33.21 -20.44 -7.05
CA PRO A 342 -33.39 -19.02 -6.81
C PRO A 342 -34.88 -18.69 -6.68
N GLY A 343 -35.23 -17.87 -5.70
CA GLY A 343 -36.59 -17.38 -5.52
C GLY A 343 -36.60 -16.01 -4.87
N LYS A 344 -37.79 -15.57 -4.43
CA LYS A 344 -37.99 -14.27 -3.79
C LYS A 344 -38.67 -14.43 -2.44
N ASP A 345 -38.37 -13.54 -1.51
CA ASP A 345 -39.16 -13.40 -0.28
C ASP A 345 -40.47 -12.65 -0.57
N ASN A 346 -41.31 -12.49 0.47
CA ASN A 346 -42.58 -11.78 0.36
C ASN A 346 -42.43 -10.27 0.06
N GLN A 347 -41.20 -9.74 0.16
CA GLN A 347 -40.86 -8.35 -0.10
C GLN A 347 -40.23 -8.18 -1.51
N GLY A 348 -40.03 -9.28 -2.24
CA GLY A 348 -39.46 -9.31 -3.59
C GLY A 348 -37.92 -9.37 -3.63
N ASN A 349 -37.24 -9.52 -2.50
CA ASN A 349 -35.78 -9.68 -2.45
C ASN A 349 -35.38 -11.12 -2.82
N ASP A 350 -34.26 -11.25 -3.52
CA ASP A 350 -33.77 -12.55 -3.97
C ASP A 350 -33.29 -13.40 -2.78
N ARG A 351 -33.66 -14.68 -2.76
CA ARG A 351 -33.30 -15.64 -1.70
C ARG A 351 -33.17 -17.07 -2.23
N ALA A 352 -32.47 -17.91 -1.48
CA ALA A 352 -32.46 -19.35 -1.73
C ALA A 352 -33.80 -19.96 -1.34
N VAL A 353 -34.33 -20.85 -2.19
CA VAL A 353 -35.49 -21.69 -1.89
C VAL A 353 -35.00 -23.14 -1.83
N CYS A 354 -35.08 -23.72 -0.64
CA CYS A 354 -34.64 -25.08 -0.37
C CYS A 354 -35.85 -26.02 -0.34
N THR A 355 -35.78 -27.11 -1.10
CA THR A 355 -36.84 -28.14 -1.15
C THR A 355 -36.24 -29.53 -1.07
N CYS A 356 -36.96 -30.48 -0.48
CA CYS A 356 -36.57 -31.87 -0.59
C CYS A 356 -36.99 -32.39 -1.98
N PRO A 357 -36.09 -33.06 -2.72
CA PRO A 357 -36.43 -33.68 -3.99
C PRO A 357 -37.51 -34.75 -3.81
N GLU A 358 -38.11 -35.18 -4.92
CA GLU A 358 -39.09 -36.26 -4.94
C GLU A 358 -38.53 -37.53 -4.27
N GLY A 359 -39.33 -38.14 -3.40
CA GLY A 359 -38.94 -39.30 -2.60
C GLY A 359 -38.10 -38.97 -1.36
N TYR A 360 -37.88 -37.70 -1.02
CA TYR A 360 -37.18 -37.28 0.20
C TYR A 360 -38.09 -36.49 1.13
N ILE A 361 -37.88 -36.67 2.43
CA ILE A 361 -38.58 -36.00 3.53
C ILE A 361 -37.58 -35.37 4.50
N GLY A 362 -38.01 -34.41 5.30
CA GLY A 362 -37.17 -33.76 6.31
C GLY A 362 -37.26 -32.23 6.25
N ASP A 363 -36.24 -31.58 6.81
CA ASP A 363 -36.08 -30.12 6.80
C ASP A 363 -35.09 -29.74 5.68
N PRO A 364 -35.56 -29.12 4.57
CA PRO A 364 -34.68 -28.76 3.45
C PRO A 364 -33.54 -27.80 3.79
N LEU A 365 -33.60 -27.10 4.93
CA LEU A 365 -32.52 -26.23 5.40
C LEU A 365 -31.46 -26.99 6.19
N ARG A 366 -31.78 -28.18 6.72
CA ARG A 366 -30.87 -28.99 7.52
C ARG A 366 -30.43 -30.24 6.77
N SER A 367 -31.38 -31.09 6.43
CA SER A 367 -31.13 -32.36 5.76
C SER A 367 -32.43 -32.96 5.26
N CYS A 368 -32.39 -33.46 4.02
CA CYS A 368 -33.40 -34.31 3.43
C CYS A 368 -32.92 -35.77 3.48
N THR A 369 -33.78 -36.66 3.94
CA THR A 369 -33.55 -38.11 3.97
C THR A 369 -34.52 -38.80 3.03
N ARG A 370 -34.08 -39.87 2.36
CA ARG A 370 -34.96 -40.67 1.51
C ARG A 370 -36.14 -41.19 2.35
N GLY A 371 -37.36 -40.98 1.88
CA GLY A 371 -38.57 -41.53 2.47
C GLY A 371 -38.65 -43.04 2.33
N GLU A 372 -39.63 -43.65 3.00
CA GLU A 372 -39.83 -45.10 2.98
C GLU A 372 -40.30 -45.60 1.60
N CYS A 373 -41.01 -44.76 0.85
CA CYS A 373 -41.60 -45.10 -0.44
C CYS A 373 -41.65 -43.90 -1.37
N ILE A 374 -41.66 -44.14 -2.68
CA ILE A 374 -42.08 -43.18 -3.71
C ILE A 374 -43.45 -43.58 -4.26
N THR A 375 -43.68 -44.88 -4.42
CA THR A 375 -44.94 -45.44 -4.91
C THR A 375 -45.52 -46.47 -3.94
N ASN A 376 -46.82 -46.77 -4.07
CA ASN A 376 -47.50 -47.77 -3.23
C ASN A 376 -46.82 -49.14 -3.24
N ASN A 377 -46.23 -49.54 -4.37
CA ASN A 377 -45.60 -50.85 -4.55
C ASN A 377 -44.34 -51.03 -3.69
N GLU A 378 -43.76 -49.96 -3.16
CA GLU A 378 -42.64 -50.02 -2.21
C GLU A 378 -43.10 -50.31 -0.78
N CYS A 379 -44.40 -50.17 -0.50
CA CYS A 379 -44.99 -50.49 0.79
C CYS A 379 -45.55 -51.93 0.81
N PRO A 380 -45.62 -52.56 1.99
CA PRO A 380 -46.41 -53.78 2.16
C PRO A 380 -47.88 -53.60 1.73
N ASP A 381 -48.56 -54.67 1.30
CA ASP A 381 -49.95 -54.64 0.79
C ASP A 381 -50.96 -53.95 1.72
N ASN A 382 -50.74 -53.98 3.03
CA ASN A 382 -51.59 -53.36 4.05
C ASN A 382 -51.21 -51.89 4.35
N ARG A 383 -50.33 -51.28 3.57
CA ARG A 383 -49.87 -49.90 3.72
C ARG A 383 -49.91 -49.17 2.39
N ALA A 384 -50.15 -47.87 2.42
CA ALA A 384 -50.10 -47.00 1.24
C ALA A 384 -48.96 -45.99 1.37
N CYS A 385 -48.42 -45.58 0.23
CA CYS A 385 -47.42 -44.53 0.18
C CYS A 385 -48.12 -43.17 0.22
N VAL A 386 -47.94 -42.45 1.33
CA VAL A 386 -48.50 -41.11 1.52
C VAL A 386 -47.39 -40.20 2.02
N ASN A 387 -47.13 -39.12 1.28
CA ASN A 387 -46.03 -38.18 1.58
C ASN A 387 -44.70 -38.90 1.85
N TYR A 388 -44.38 -39.89 1.00
CA TYR A 388 -43.19 -40.74 1.07
C TYR A 388 -43.03 -41.59 2.34
N ASN A 389 -44.12 -41.82 3.09
CA ASN A 389 -44.16 -42.73 4.22
C ASN A 389 -45.16 -43.86 3.97
N CYS A 390 -44.84 -45.08 4.39
CA CYS A 390 -45.74 -46.21 4.30
C CYS A 390 -46.70 -46.21 5.50
N VAL A 391 -47.86 -45.62 5.30
CA VAL A 391 -48.89 -45.46 6.34
C VAL A 391 -50.01 -46.49 6.20
N ASP A 392 -50.64 -46.83 7.31
CA ASP A 392 -51.86 -47.65 7.30
C ASP A 392 -53.06 -46.80 6.81
N PRO A 393 -53.69 -47.15 5.67
CA PRO A 393 -54.88 -46.46 5.16
C PRO A 393 -56.02 -46.35 6.19
N CYS A 394 -56.18 -47.34 7.07
CA CYS A 394 -57.22 -47.33 8.10
C CYS A 394 -56.94 -46.33 9.23
N ALA A 395 -55.67 -46.05 9.52
CA ALA A 395 -55.27 -45.17 10.62
C ALA A 395 -55.37 -43.66 10.29
N THR A 396 -55.42 -43.30 9.01
CA THR A 396 -55.32 -41.89 8.54
C THR A 396 -56.68 -41.18 8.35
N LYS A 397 -57.79 -41.85 8.71
CA LYS A 397 -59.22 -41.57 8.37
C LYS A 397 -59.70 -42.31 7.11
N GLY A 398 -59.65 -43.63 7.15
CA GLY A 398 -60.07 -44.49 6.03
C GLY A 398 -61.58 -44.71 5.89
N CYS A 399 -62.31 -44.92 6.99
CA CYS A 399 -63.73 -45.33 6.95
C CYS A 399 -64.66 -44.47 7.80
N GLY A 400 -65.97 -44.58 7.52
CA GLY A 400 -67.05 -43.89 8.21
C GLY A 400 -67.27 -44.37 9.65
N ILE A 401 -68.12 -43.64 10.39
CA ILE A 401 -68.40 -43.95 11.81
C ILE A 401 -69.04 -45.34 11.93
N ASN A 402 -68.57 -46.15 12.88
CA ASN A 402 -68.98 -47.56 13.10
C ASN A 402 -68.73 -48.52 11.91
N ALA A 403 -67.95 -48.13 10.90
CA ALA A 403 -67.53 -49.04 9.85
C ALA A 403 -66.28 -49.83 10.28
N GLN A 404 -66.19 -51.08 9.83
CA GLN A 404 -64.97 -51.87 9.90
C GLN A 404 -64.05 -51.45 8.77
N CYS A 405 -62.76 -51.27 9.08
CA CYS A 405 -61.73 -50.94 8.11
C CYS A 405 -60.73 -52.08 7.95
N LEU A 406 -60.44 -52.47 6.71
CA LEU A 406 -59.40 -53.42 6.34
C LEU A 406 -58.42 -52.77 5.36
N SER A 407 -57.15 -52.71 5.74
CA SER A 407 -56.09 -52.22 4.86
C SER A 407 -55.59 -53.32 3.94
N THR A 408 -55.89 -53.21 2.65
CA THR A 408 -55.46 -54.17 1.63
C THR A 408 -55.32 -53.49 0.28
N ARG A 409 -54.37 -53.95 -0.54
CA ARG A 409 -54.02 -53.37 -1.85
C ARG A 409 -53.77 -51.86 -1.75
N HIS A 410 -53.06 -51.43 -0.71
CA HIS A 410 -52.71 -50.03 -0.46
C HIS A 410 -53.93 -49.09 -0.28
N ALA A 411 -55.09 -49.62 0.12
CA ALA A 411 -56.31 -48.85 0.32
C ALA A 411 -57.06 -49.28 1.58
N ALA A 412 -57.87 -48.36 2.12
CA ALA A 412 -58.84 -48.65 3.16
C ALA A 412 -60.09 -49.26 2.52
N VAL A 413 -60.38 -50.52 2.84
CA VAL A 413 -61.60 -51.20 2.43
C VAL A 413 -62.58 -51.16 3.59
N CYS A 414 -63.72 -50.50 3.39
CA CYS A 414 -64.71 -50.23 4.43
C CYS A 414 -65.93 -51.14 4.28
N SER A 415 -66.40 -51.71 5.38
CA SER A 415 -67.63 -52.52 5.42
C SER A 415 -68.40 -52.27 6.72
N CYS A 416 -69.73 -52.35 6.68
CA CYS A 416 -70.51 -52.33 7.92
C CYS A 416 -70.39 -53.69 8.64
N PRO A 417 -70.13 -53.70 9.96
CA PRO A 417 -70.13 -54.92 10.77
C PRO A 417 -71.47 -55.67 10.72
N GLU A 418 -71.49 -56.93 11.16
CA GLU A 418 -72.74 -57.69 11.31
C GLU A 418 -73.76 -56.90 12.16
N PHE A 419 -75.03 -56.91 11.74
CA PHE A 419 -76.15 -56.16 12.32
C PHE A 419 -76.12 -54.63 12.13
N TYR A 420 -75.21 -54.10 11.31
CA TYR A 420 -75.23 -52.71 10.87
C TYR A 420 -75.64 -52.60 9.38
N GLU A 421 -76.13 -51.42 8.97
CA GLU A 421 -76.44 -51.05 7.59
C GLU A 421 -76.13 -49.56 7.34
N GLY A 422 -76.07 -49.16 6.08
CA GLY A 422 -75.69 -47.79 5.68
C GLY A 422 -74.50 -47.78 4.72
N ASP A 423 -73.87 -46.61 4.59
CA ASP A 423 -72.69 -46.41 3.75
C ASP A 423 -71.41 -46.50 4.62
N PRO A 424 -70.55 -47.52 4.41
CA PRO A 424 -69.33 -47.72 5.18
C PRO A 424 -68.29 -46.58 5.10
N LEU A 425 -68.39 -45.68 4.11
CA LEU A 425 -67.48 -44.54 3.99
C LEU A 425 -67.92 -43.35 4.84
N THR A 426 -69.20 -43.28 5.19
CA THR A 426 -69.78 -42.14 5.92
C THR A 426 -70.23 -42.55 7.32
N GLN A 427 -71.16 -43.49 7.44
CA GLN A 427 -71.63 -44.01 8.72
C GLN A 427 -72.42 -45.31 8.56
N CYS A 428 -72.13 -46.29 9.42
CA CYS A 428 -72.95 -47.47 9.64
C CYS A 428 -73.85 -47.28 10.88
N THR A 429 -75.14 -47.61 10.76
CA THR A 429 -76.13 -47.56 11.84
C THR A 429 -76.65 -48.97 12.16
N ARG A 430 -77.12 -49.20 13.39
CA ARG A 430 -77.67 -50.50 13.80
C ARG A 430 -78.97 -50.78 13.05
N ARG A 431 -79.13 -51.99 12.51
CA ARG A 431 -80.39 -52.46 11.92
C ARG A 431 -81.48 -52.51 13.01
N PRO A 432 -82.70 -52.03 12.75
CA PRO A 432 -83.80 -52.17 13.70
C PRO A 432 -84.18 -53.65 13.85
N GLU A 433 -84.14 -54.17 15.08
CA GLU A 433 -84.60 -55.51 15.41
C GLU A 433 -86.11 -55.60 15.21
N GLY A 434 -86.56 -56.16 14.08
CA GLY A 434 -87.98 -56.48 13.89
C GLY A 434 -88.53 -56.40 12.47
N ARG A 435 -88.03 -57.21 11.53
CA ARG A 435 -88.89 -57.78 10.48
C ARG A 435 -88.52 -59.24 10.25
N LYS A 436 -89.48 -60.12 10.53
CA LYS A 436 -89.40 -61.56 10.26
C LYS A 436 -89.08 -61.79 8.78
N PHE A 437 -88.08 -62.61 8.50
CA PHE A 437 -87.89 -63.21 7.18
C PHE A 437 -89.08 -64.14 6.89
N GLY A 438 -89.91 -63.76 5.92
CA GLY A 438 -90.88 -64.68 5.30
C GLY A 438 -90.12 -65.62 4.36
N LYS A 439 -90.32 -66.93 4.55
CA LYS A 439 -89.95 -67.97 3.59
C LYS A 439 -90.80 -67.88 2.33
#